data_AF-A0A930N0L8-F1
#
_entry.id   AF-A0A930N0L8-F1
#
_cell.length_a   1.000
_cell.length_b   1.000
_cell.length_c   1.000
_cell.angle_alpha   90.00
_cell.angle_beta   90.00
_cell.angle_gamma   90.00
#
_symmetry.space_group_name_H-M   'P 1'
#
loop_
_entity.id
_entity.type
_entity.pdbx_description
1 polymer ?
#
loop_
_entity_poly.entity_id
_entity_poly.type
_entity_poly.pdbx_seq_one_letter_code
_entity_poly.pdbx_strand_id
1 'polypeptide(L)'
;MKIKVYITSLLFFLVGMKINAQNEIHVDTISFCYFNGITKQAQNINEIQVTNNSSEDYLTWISLMPINKKSNNDLIYDFFKKRKGDFNWIEMMYDNLLNKRSTCIGYSFVKNIAVGKTFSYFISKSDTEFYANRIVIIKKKEVEKCLRIQIDERCFFNLSCIFLTGKK
;
A
#
# COMPACT_ATOMS: atom_id res chain seq x y z
N MET A 1 -33.64 -28.65 -31.45
CA MET A 1 -32.24 -28.15 -31.52
C MET A 1 -32.09 -26.68 -31.12
N LYS A 2 -32.97 -25.79 -31.58
CA LYS A 2 -32.89 -24.34 -31.30
C LYS A 2 -32.90 -23.97 -29.80
N ILE A 3 -33.78 -24.56 -28.99
CA ILE A 3 -33.88 -24.25 -27.53
C ILE A 3 -32.61 -24.63 -26.76
N LYS A 4 -31.98 -25.77 -27.08
CA LYS A 4 -30.74 -26.21 -26.41
C LYS A 4 -29.57 -25.24 -26.66
N VAL A 5 -29.47 -24.68 -27.87
CA VAL A 5 -28.44 -23.68 -28.24
C VAL A 5 -28.63 -22.37 -27.49
N TYR A 6 -29.89 -21.93 -27.29
CA TYR A 6 -30.18 -20.74 -26.49
C TYR A 6 -29.81 -20.91 -25.03
N ILE A 7 -30.08 -22.08 -24.43
CA ILE A 7 -29.72 -22.37 -23.02
C ILE A 7 -28.20 -22.39 -22.83
N THR A 8 -27.45 -23.02 -23.74
CA THR A 8 -25.97 -23.04 -23.67
C THR A 8 -25.35 -21.66 -23.91
N SER A 9 -25.95 -20.83 -24.78
CA SER A 9 -25.52 -19.46 -25.02
C SER A 9 -25.76 -18.58 -23.79
N LEU A 10 -26.93 -18.70 -23.14
CA LEU A 10 -27.27 -17.96 -21.93
C LEU A 10 -26.34 -18.31 -20.75
N LEU A 11 -25.95 -19.59 -20.60
CA LEU A 11 -24.97 -20.02 -19.60
C LEU A 11 -23.59 -19.40 -19.84
N PHE A 12 -23.16 -19.27 -21.10
CA PHE A 12 -21.90 -18.61 -21.46
C PHE A 12 -21.90 -17.11 -21.14
N PHE A 13 -23.04 -16.42 -21.33
CA PHE A 13 -23.18 -15.02 -20.94
C PHE A 13 -23.14 -14.82 -19.42
N LEU A 14 -23.67 -15.75 -18.63
CA LEU A 14 -23.62 -15.70 -17.16
C LEU A 14 -22.22 -15.99 -16.60
N VAL A 15 -21.42 -16.83 -17.26
CA VAL A 15 -20.02 -17.09 -16.89
C VAL A 15 -19.11 -15.91 -17.31
N GLY A 16 -19.49 -15.16 -18.35
CA GLY A 16 -18.74 -13.98 -18.84
C GLY A 16 -18.96 -12.70 -18.02
N MET A 17 -20.02 -12.64 -17.22
CA MET A 17 -20.14 -11.60 -16.20
C MET A 17 -19.12 -11.92 -15.11
N LYS A 18 -17.96 -11.24 -15.13
CA LYS A 18 -17.07 -11.20 -13.98
C LYS A 18 -17.88 -10.76 -12.76
N ILE A 19 -18.33 -11.75 -11.98
CA ILE A 19 -18.79 -11.57 -10.61
C ILE A 19 -17.54 -11.16 -9.84
N ASN A 20 -17.18 -9.89 -9.91
CA ASN A 20 -16.20 -9.29 -9.01
C ASN A 20 -16.49 -7.80 -8.95
N ALA A 21 -17.62 -7.47 -8.31
CA ALA A 21 -17.80 -6.19 -7.66
C ALA A 21 -16.97 -6.09 -6.36
N GLN A 22 -16.06 -7.04 -6.11
CA GLN A 22 -15.10 -6.93 -5.02
C GLN A 22 -14.09 -5.82 -5.33
N ASN A 23 -13.84 -4.96 -4.33
CA ASN A 23 -12.86 -3.89 -4.46
C ASN A 23 -11.50 -4.47 -4.82
N GLU A 24 -10.86 -3.91 -5.87
CA GLU A 24 -9.50 -4.29 -6.30
C GLU A 24 -8.50 -4.21 -5.13
N ILE A 25 -8.66 -3.19 -4.29
CA ILE A 25 -7.97 -3.03 -3.01
C ILE A 25 -9.01 -2.93 -1.91
N HIS A 26 -8.90 -3.79 -0.90
CA HIS A 26 -9.71 -3.73 0.31
C HIS A 26 -8.87 -3.18 1.46
N VAL A 27 -9.42 -2.20 2.19
CA VAL A 27 -8.77 -1.61 3.35
C VAL A 27 -9.68 -1.73 4.56
N ASP A 28 -9.23 -2.48 5.56
CA ASP A 28 -9.92 -2.67 6.82
C ASP A 28 -9.17 -2.01 7.97
N THR A 29 -9.89 -1.65 9.02
CA THR A 29 -9.31 -1.18 10.29
C THR A 29 -9.80 -2.03 11.44
N ILE A 30 -8.89 -2.74 12.09
CA ILE A 30 -9.18 -3.62 13.24
C ILE A 30 -8.57 -2.98 14.48
N SER A 31 -9.34 -2.86 15.56
CA SER A 31 -8.87 -2.28 16.82
C SER A 31 -8.58 -3.39 17.84
N PHE A 32 -7.42 -3.31 18.47
CA PHE A 32 -6.97 -4.23 19.52
C PHE A 32 -6.65 -3.46 20.80
N CYS A 33 -6.89 -4.11 21.93
CA CYS A 33 -6.40 -3.67 23.23
C CYS A 33 -5.45 -4.74 23.77
N TYR A 34 -4.18 -4.38 23.96
CA TYR A 34 -3.16 -5.27 24.49
C TYR A 34 -2.66 -4.76 25.83
N PHE A 35 -2.31 -5.68 26.71
CA PHE A 35 -1.66 -5.33 27.97
C PHE A 35 -0.15 -5.29 27.77
N ASN A 36 0.45 -4.11 27.92
CA ASN A 36 1.89 -3.96 27.83
C ASN A 36 2.55 -4.43 29.13
N GLY A 37 3.25 -5.56 29.08
CA GLY A 37 3.88 -6.17 30.25
C GLY A 37 5.02 -5.35 30.88
N ILE A 38 5.60 -4.41 30.11
CA ILE A 38 6.69 -3.50 30.54
C ILE A 38 6.10 -2.29 31.26
N THR A 39 5.16 -1.57 30.62
CA THR A 39 4.56 -0.37 31.20
C THR A 39 3.45 -0.67 32.21
N LYS A 40 2.99 -1.94 32.27
CA LYS A 40 1.83 -2.38 33.07
C LYS A 40 0.53 -1.63 32.73
N GLN A 41 0.44 -1.12 31.50
CA GLN A 41 -0.72 -0.35 31.03
C GLN A 41 -1.37 -1.05 29.83
N ALA A 42 -2.70 -0.93 29.75
CA ALA A 42 -3.43 -1.26 28.54
C ALA A 42 -3.07 -0.26 27.44
N GLN A 43 -2.80 -0.76 26.25
CA GLN A 43 -2.49 0.03 25.08
C GLN A 43 -3.44 -0.36 23.95
N ASN A 44 -3.94 0.64 23.24
CA ASN A 44 -4.84 0.44 22.12
C ASN A 44 -4.04 0.61 20.83
N ILE A 45 -4.02 -0.42 19.99
CA ILE A 45 -3.45 -0.40 18.64
C ILE A 45 -4.57 -0.61 17.65
N ASN A 46 -4.51 0.12 16.54
CA ASN A 46 -5.29 -0.18 15.35
C ASN A 46 -4.38 -0.82 14.30
N GLU A 47 -4.88 -1.85 13.64
CA GLU A 47 -4.30 -2.44 12.45
C GLU A 47 -5.08 -1.96 11.23
N ILE A 48 -4.40 -1.29 10.30
CA ILE A 48 -4.94 -1.01 8.98
C ILE A 48 -4.45 -2.10 8.04
N GLN A 49 -5.34 -3.00 7.63
CA GLN A 49 -5.04 -4.09 6.71
C GLN A 49 -5.34 -3.66 5.28
N VAL A 50 -4.36 -3.81 4.39
CA VAL A 50 -4.50 -3.53 2.96
C VAL A 50 -4.38 -4.85 2.20
N THR A 51 -5.49 -5.33 1.66
CA THR A 51 -5.57 -6.59 0.91
C THR A 51 -5.72 -6.30 -0.58
N ASN A 52 -4.78 -6.82 -1.39
CA ASN A 52 -4.83 -6.72 -2.85
C ASN A 52 -5.58 -7.91 -3.45
N ASN A 53 -6.84 -7.68 -3.81
CA ASN A 53 -7.69 -8.67 -4.49
C ASN A 53 -7.68 -8.49 -6.02
N SER A 54 -6.87 -7.57 -6.53
CA SER A 54 -6.80 -7.25 -7.96
C SER A 54 -5.94 -8.27 -8.72
N SER A 55 -5.80 -8.04 -10.03
CA SER A 55 -4.90 -8.80 -10.90
C SER A 55 -3.52 -8.14 -11.09
N GLU A 56 -3.25 -7.03 -10.40
CA GLU A 56 -2.02 -6.26 -10.56
C GLU A 56 -1.40 -5.92 -9.19
N ASP A 57 -0.10 -5.69 -9.20
CA ASP A 57 0.63 -5.28 -8.00
C ASP A 57 0.34 -3.81 -7.64
N TYR A 58 0.29 -3.54 -6.34
CA TYR A 58 0.16 -2.19 -5.80
C TYR A 58 1.38 -1.83 -4.97
N LEU A 59 1.79 -0.57 -5.06
CA LEU A 59 2.76 0.00 -4.14
C LEU A 59 2.04 0.76 -3.04
N THR A 60 2.57 0.64 -1.82
CA THR A 60 2.13 1.44 -0.69
C THR A 60 3.31 2.09 0.02
N TRP A 61 3.09 3.32 0.49
CA TRP A 61 4.06 4.09 1.26
C TRP A 61 3.34 5.07 2.17
N ILE A 62 4.09 5.71 3.06
CA ILE A 62 3.57 6.77 3.92
C ILE A 62 4.00 8.12 3.35
N SER A 63 3.05 9.00 3.08
CA SER A 63 3.32 10.39 2.71
C SER A 63 3.69 11.22 3.94
N LEU A 64 4.63 12.16 3.79
CA LEU A 64 4.98 13.12 4.85
C LEU A 64 3.84 14.11 5.14
N MET A 65 3.06 14.45 4.12
CA MET A 65 1.94 15.38 4.18
C MET A 65 0.60 14.64 4.01
N PRO A 66 -0.51 15.16 4.56
CA PRO A 66 -1.83 14.61 4.26
C PRO A 66 -2.06 14.48 2.76
N ILE A 67 -2.66 13.37 2.34
CA ILE A 67 -2.85 13.04 0.92
C ILE A 67 -4.18 13.55 0.38
N ASN A 68 -5.05 14.04 1.27
CA ASN A 68 -6.38 14.54 0.92
C ASN A 68 -6.24 15.64 -0.16
N LYS A 69 -6.97 15.47 -1.27
CA LYS A 69 -7.01 16.37 -2.44
C LYS A 69 -5.78 16.32 -3.38
N LYS A 70 -4.82 15.42 -3.18
CA LYS A 70 -3.71 15.24 -4.13
C LYS A 70 -4.04 14.23 -5.22
N SER A 71 -3.59 14.49 -6.44
CA SER A 71 -3.66 13.49 -7.51
C SER A 71 -2.61 12.40 -7.30
N ASN A 72 -2.81 11.23 -7.89
CA ASN A 72 -1.80 10.17 -7.88
C ASN A 72 -0.44 10.65 -8.41
N ASN A 73 -0.44 11.47 -9.46
CA ASN A 73 0.78 12.06 -10.02
C ASN A 73 1.51 12.96 -9.01
N ASP A 74 0.78 13.77 -8.24
CA ASP A 74 1.38 14.61 -7.20
C ASP A 74 1.97 13.75 -6.08
N LEU A 75 1.26 12.69 -5.67
CA LEU A 75 1.71 11.76 -4.64
C LEU A 75 2.98 11.01 -5.07
N ILE A 76 3.03 10.57 -6.34
CA ILE A 76 4.20 9.92 -6.94
C ILE A 76 5.36 10.92 -6.99
N TYR A 77 5.13 12.13 -7.48
CA TYR A 77 6.17 13.15 -7.56
C TYR A 77 6.73 13.50 -6.18
N ASP A 78 5.86 13.81 -5.22
CA ASP A 78 6.24 14.19 -3.86
C ASP A 78 7.02 13.10 -3.13
N PHE A 79 6.71 11.83 -3.41
CA PHE A 79 7.41 10.74 -2.77
C PHE A 79 8.74 10.41 -3.46
N PHE A 80 8.72 10.20 -4.78
CA PHE A 80 9.83 9.60 -5.52
C PHE A 80 10.81 10.62 -6.11
N LYS A 81 10.33 11.78 -6.57
CA LYS A 81 11.13 12.77 -7.30
C LYS A 81 11.51 13.99 -6.47
N LYS A 82 10.64 14.40 -5.56
CA LYS A 82 10.93 15.54 -4.68
C LYS A 82 12.11 15.19 -3.78
N ARG A 83 13.13 16.05 -3.79
CA ARG A 83 14.33 15.90 -2.98
C ARG A 83 14.01 16.05 -1.50
N LYS A 84 14.52 15.13 -0.68
CA LYS A 84 14.28 15.06 0.77
C LYS A 84 15.63 14.97 1.50
N GLY A 85 16.35 16.09 1.54
CA GLY A 85 17.74 16.16 1.99
C GLY A 85 18.70 16.08 0.80
N ASP A 86 19.68 15.18 0.88
CA ASP A 86 20.74 15.07 -0.14
C ASP A 86 20.32 14.28 -1.38
N PHE A 87 19.23 13.51 -1.30
CA PHE A 87 18.76 12.67 -2.39
C PHE A 87 17.23 12.68 -2.47
N ASN A 88 16.69 12.44 -3.67
CA ASN A 88 15.35 11.91 -3.83
C ASN A 88 15.37 10.37 -3.83
N TRP A 89 14.20 9.73 -3.79
CA TRP A 89 14.12 8.27 -3.68
C TRP A 89 14.75 7.55 -4.90
N ILE A 90 14.60 8.11 -6.10
CA ILE A 90 15.13 7.52 -7.34
C ILE A 90 16.66 7.58 -7.36
N GLU A 91 17.25 8.70 -6.96
CA GLU A 91 18.70 8.83 -6.78
C GLU A 91 19.20 7.80 -5.76
N MET A 92 18.51 7.66 -4.62
CA MET A 92 18.85 6.63 -3.62
C MET A 92 18.77 5.20 -4.17
N MET A 93 17.83 4.92 -5.08
CA MET A 93 17.72 3.63 -5.74
C MET A 93 18.94 3.36 -6.64
N TYR A 94 19.27 4.29 -7.54
CA TYR A 94 20.38 4.12 -8.47
C TYR A 94 21.75 4.07 -7.77
N ASP A 95 21.92 4.84 -6.70
CA ASP A 95 23.15 4.82 -5.88
C ASP A 95 23.19 3.66 -4.87
N ASN A 96 22.21 2.75 -4.92
CA ASN A 96 22.09 1.57 -4.05
C ASN A 96 22.12 1.93 -2.55
N LEU A 97 21.57 3.10 -2.20
CA LEU A 97 21.49 3.60 -0.83
C LEU A 97 20.27 3.05 -0.09
N LEU A 98 19.25 2.58 -0.81
CA LEU A 98 18.05 1.98 -0.22
C LEU A 98 18.34 0.64 0.46
N ASN A 99 19.25 -0.16 -0.09
CA ASN A 99 19.63 -1.47 0.48
C ASN A 99 20.57 -1.35 1.69
N LYS A 100 21.33 -0.25 1.79
CA LYS A 100 22.35 -0.06 2.82
C LYS A 100 21.82 0.63 4.07
N ARG A 101 20.67 1.31 3.98
CA ARG A 101 20.11 2.13 5.05
C ARG A 101 18.87 1.48 5.65
N SER A 102 18.65 1.69 6.94
CA SER A 102 17.39 1.34 7.59
C SER A 102 16.23 2.05 6.89
N THR A 103 15.13 1.33 6.68
CA THR A 103 13.91 1.87 6.11
C THR A 103 13.38 3.04 6.95
N CYS A 104 13.09 4.17 6.32
CA CYS A 104 12.63 5.39 6.96
C CYS A 104 11.23 5.75 6.44
N ILE A 105 10.27 5.85 7.37
CA ILE A 105 8.88 6.21 7.08
C ILE A 105 8.83 7.61 6.45
N GLY A 106 8.17 7.73 5.29
CA GLY A 106 8.09 9.00 4.56
C GLY A 106 9.23 9.30 3.60
N TYR A 107 10.36 8.59 3.73
CA TYR A 107 11.56 8.85 2.93
C TYR A 107 11.93 7.68 2.02
N SER A 108 12.11 6.48 2.56
CA SER A 108 12.56 5.31 1.80
C SER A 108 11.59 4.13 1.85
N PHE A 109 10.67 4.10 2.82
CA PHE A 109 9.66 3.04 2.94
C PHE A 109 8.75 2.98 1.72
N VAL A 110 8.84 1.89 0.97
CA VAL A 110 7.89 1.48 -0.07
C VAL A 110 7.68 -0.01 0.05
N LYS A 111 6.43 -0.46 0.02
CA LYS A 111 6.06 -1.87 0.03
C LYS A 111 5.35 -2.21 -1.28
N ASN A 112 5.75 -3.31 -1.91
CA ASN A 112 4.95 -3.96 -2.94
C ASN A 112 3.93 -4.91 -2.29
N ILE A 113 2.64 -4.69 -2.56
CA ILE A 113 1.55 -5.57 -2.19
C ILE A 113 1.21 -6.38 -3.44
N ALA A 114 1.81 -7.57 -3.52
CA ALA A 114 1.57 -8.47 -4.64
C ALA A 114 0.11 -8.96 -4.69
N VAL A 115 -0.31 -9.46 -5.85
CA VAL A 115 -1.64 -10.05 -6.06
C VAL A 115 -1.96 -11.10 -4.98
N GLY A 116 -3.15 -10.99 -4.38
CA GLY A 116 -3.63 -11.90 -3.34
C GLY A 116 -2.92 -11.79 -1.99
N LYS A 117 -2.14 -10.73 -1.77
CA LYS A 117 -1.42 -10.49 -0.51
C LYS A 117 -2.05 -9.37 0.30
N THR A 118 -1.87 -9.47 1.61
CA THR A 118 -2.25 -8.46 2.59
C THR A 118 -0.99 -7.86 3.22
N PHE A 119 -1.00 -6.55 3.43
CA PHE A 119 0.00 -5.84 4.21
C PHE A 119 -0.67 -5.07 5.35
N SER A 120 -0.08 -5.13 6.54
CA SER A 120 -0.66 -4.54 7.76
C SER A 120 0.16 -3.38 8.30
N TYR A 121 -0.52 -2.27 8.59
CA TYR A 121 0.03 -1.16 9.37
C TYR A 121 -0.49 -1.24 10.80
N PHE A 122 0.38 -1.50 11.77
CA PHE A 122 0.03 -1.42 13.19
C PHE A 122 0.34 -0.02 13.71
N ILE A 123 -0.66 0.64 14.27
CA ILE A 123 -0.61 2.07 14.62
C ILE A 123 -1.17 2.23 16.03
N SER A 124 -0.55 3.08 16.85
CA SER A 124 -1.21 3.50 18.09
C SER A 124 -2.59 4.08 17.77
N LYS A 125 -3.60 3.80 18.60
CA LYS A 125 -4.95 4.35 18.42
C LYS A 125 -4.94 5.88 18.36
N SER A 126 -4.05 6.54 19.12
CA SER A 126 -3.89 8.01 19.10
C SER A 126 -3.41 8.56 17.76
N ASP A 127 -2.65 7.78 17.00
CA ASP A 127 -2.01 8.23 15.76
C ASP A 127 -2.73 7.74 14.50
N THR A 128 -3.82 6.99 14.67
CA THR A 128 -4.52 6.34 13.55
C THR A 128 -4.99 7.36 12.53
N GLU A 129 -5.67 8.43 12.95
CA GLU A 129 -6.15 9.47 12.03
C GLU A 129 -5.01 10.17 11.29
N PHE A 130 -3.89 10.39 11.98
CA PHE A 130 -2.71 11.01 11.39
C PHE A 130 -2.15 10.16 10.23
N TYR A 131 -1.98 8.86 10.46
CA TYR A 131 -1.41 7.96 9.45
C TYR A 131 -2.41 7.51 8.39
N ALA A 132 -3.69 7.33 8.73
CA ALA A 132 -4.73 6.97 7.77
C ALA A 132 -4.80 7.98 6.62
N ASN A 133 -4.69 9.27 6.93
CA ASN A 133 -4.64 10.35 5.93
C ASN A 133 -3.28 10.48 5.20
N ARG A 134 -2.36 9.51 5.37
CA ARG A 134 -1.00 9.52 4.82
C ARG A 134 -0.60 8.21 4.14
N ILE A 135 -1.31 7.12 4.36
CA ILE A 135 -1.07 5.86 3.65
C ILE A 135 -1.49 6.04 2.19
N VAL A 136 -0.53 5.92 1.28
CA VAL A 136 -0.76 5.95 -0.17
C VAL A 136 -0.79 4.52 -0.68
N ILE A 137 -1.72 4.20 -1.58
CA ILE A 137 -1.84 2.91 -2.25
C ILE A 137 -2.11 3.19 -3.74
N ILE A 138 -1.16 2.87 -4.62
CA ILE A 138 -1.25 3.15 -6.07
C ILE A 138 -0.75 1.93 -6.86
N LYS A 139 -1.35 1.62 -8.00
CA LYS A 139 -0.91 0.52 -8.88
C LYS A 139 0.56 0.66 -9.22
N LYS A 140 1.35 -0.41 -9.08
CA LYS A 140 2.79 -0.40 -9.38
C LYS A 140 3.06 0.08 -10.81
N LYS A 141 2.30 -0.44 -11.77
CA LYS A 141 2.40 -0.03 -13.18
C LYS A 141 2.14 1.46 -13.41
N GLU A 142 1.23 2.06 -12.65
CA GLU A 142 0.95 3.50 -12.74
C GLU A 142 2.15 4.33 -12.25
N VAL A 143 2.73 3.92 -11.11
CA VAL A 143 3.95 4.55 -10.56
C VAL A 143 5.10 4.44 -11.56
N GLU A 144 5.40 3.23 -12.03
CA GLU A 144 6.50 2.96 -12.98
C GLU A 144 6.31 3.74 -14.29
N LYS A 145 5.08 3.80 -14.82
CA LYS A 145 4.74 4.61 -16.00
C LYS A 145 4.95 6.10 -15.78
N CYS A 146 4.52 6.64 -14.62
CA CYS A 146 4.69 8.04 -14.28
C CYS A 146 6.17 8.42 -14.10
N LEU A 147 6.96 7.52 -13.52
CA LEU A 147 8.38 7.71 -13.31
C LEU A 147 9.24 7.43 -14.54
N ARG A 148 8.72 6.64 -15.50
CA ARG A 148 9.45 6.09 -16.66
C ARG A 148 10.64 5.22 -16.26
N ILE A 149 10.48 4.45 -15.17
CA ILE A 149 11.47 3.52 -14.65
C ILE A 149 10.78 2.23 -14.22
N GLN A 150 11.51 1.11 -14.23
CA GLN A 150 11.12 -0.09 -13.50
C GLN A 150 11.76 -0.05 -12.11
N ILE A 151 10.99 -0.32 -11.06
CA ILE A 151 11.51 -0.30 -9.70
C ILE A 151 12.09 -1.67 -9.36
N ASP A 152 13.35 -1.70 -8.94
CA ASP A 152 14.03 -2.91 -8.48
C ASP A 152 13.36 -3.48 -7.23
N GLU A 153 13.08 -4.78 -7.22
CA GLU A 153 12.39 -5.46 -6.12
C GLU A 153 13.14 -5.39 -4.79
N ARG A 154 14.48 -5.26 -4.85
CA ARG A 154 15.34 -5.13 -3.67
C ARG A 154 15.04 -3.86 -2.88
N CYS A 155 14.48 -2.85 -3.52
CA CYS A 155 14.13 -1.57 -2.90
C CYS A 155 12.87 -1.64 -2.03
N PHE A 156 12.10 -2.73 -2.10
CA PHE A 156 10.88 -2.87 -1.34
C PHE A 156 11.11 -3.41 0.05
N PHE A 157 10.33 -2.88 0.99
CA PHE A 157 10.23 -3.42 2.33
C PHE A 157 9.72 -4.87 2.29
N ASN A 158 10.44 -5.78 2.96
CA ASN A 158 10.24 -7.22 2.80
C ASN A 158 9.23 -7.82 3.79
N LEU A 159 9.01 -7.22 4.95
CA LEU A 159 8.08 -7.75 5.96
C LEU A 159 6.61 -7.58 5.52
N SER A 160 5.72 -8.39 6.11
CA SER A 160 4.26 -8.36 5.86
C SER A 160 3.52 -7.30 6.66
N CYS A 161 4.20 -6.68 7.63
CA CYS A 161 3.62 -5.60 8.42
C CYS A 161 4.68 -4.60 8.86
N ILE A 162 4.22 -3.42 9.27
CA ILE A 162 5.06 -2.39 9.88
C ILE A 162 4.35 -1.74 11.05
N PHE A 163 5.11 -1.41 12.10
CA PHE A 163 4.62 -0.65 13.23
C PHE A 163 4.92 0.83 13.01
N LEU A 164 3.88 1.66 12.99
CA LEU A 164 3.96 3.10 12.89
C LEU A 164 3.73 3.69 14.28
N THR A 165 4.82 4.05 14.94
CA THR A 165 4.77 4.76 16.21
C THR A 165 4.75 6.26 15.94
N GLY A 166 3.78 6.97 16.50
CA GLY A 166 3.66 8.42 16.36
C GLY A 166 4.89 9.20 16.81
N LYS A 167 4.89 10.47 16.40
CA LYS A 167 5.98 11.45 16.53
C LYS A 167 6.74 11.38 17.86
N LYS A 168 8.06 11.43 17.76
CA LYS A 168 8.83 12.31 18.65
C LYS A 168 8.62 13.76 18.22
#